data_AF-A0A248LHP9-F1
#
_entry.id   AF-A0A248LHP9-F1
#
_cell.length_a   1.000
_cell.length_b   1.000
_cell.length_c   1.000
_cell.angle_alpha   90.00
_cell.angle_beta   90.00
_cell.angle_gamma   90.00
#
_symmetry.space_group_name_H-M   'P 1'
#
loop_
_entity.id
_entity.type
_entity.pdbx_description
1 polymer ?
#
loop_
_entity_poly.entity_id
_entity_poly.type
_entity_poly.pdbx_seq_one_letter_code
_entity_poly.pdbx_strand_id
1 'polypeptide(L)'
;MIYLKLRQEGMQVNHKRVDRLYAEAGLQIRRRKRKKVPVADRHPLARPLAANQVWSMDFVFDRTAEGRVIKNLTVVDDATHEAVAIVPERAMGGLHLTRVLDQLAKTRGLPKAIRTDNGKEFCSRAMLTWAHARGVQLFLIEPGKPNQNACIESFDGRFRDECLNEHWFTSLRHAQVLIETRHGVTSTH
;
A
#
# COMPACT_ATOMS: atom_id res chain seq x y z
N MET A 1 15.89 2.91 7.77
CA MET A 1 16.93 3.72 8.47
C MET A 1 18.17 2.86 8.59
N ILE A 2 19.30 3.21 7.96
CA ILE A 2 20.42 2.27 7.76
C ILE A 2 21.02 1.71 9.06
N TYR A 3 20.96 2.48 10.15
CA TYR A 3 21.33 2.02 11.50
C TYR A 3 20.63 0.71 11.90
N LEU A 4 19.34 0.56 11.58
CA LEU A 4 18.57 -0.65 11.93
C LEU A 4 19.02 -1.85 11.10
N LYS A 5 19.36 -1.65 9.82
CA LYS A 5 19.89 -2.71 8.94
C LYS A 5 21.25 -3.22 9.45
N LEU A 6 22.16 -2.30 9.82
CA LEU A 6 23.46 -2.65 10.41
C LEU A 6 23.31 -3.45 11.72
N ARG A 7 22.32 -3.10 12.56
CA ARG A 7 22.00 -3.86 13.78
C ARG A 7 21.45 -5.25 13.48
N GLN A 8 20.62 -5.40 12.46
CA GLN A 8 20.06 -6.69 12.02
C GLN A 8 21.16 -7.61 11.43
N GLU A 9 22.17 -7.04 10.78
CA GLU A 9 23.37 -7.74 10.31
C GLU A 9 24.37 -8.04 11.46
N GLY A 10 23.99 -7.80 12.71
CA GLY A 10 24.81 -8.09 13.89
C GLY A 10 25.89 -7.06 14.20
N MET A 11 25.99 -5.96 13.44
CA MET A 11 26.94 -4.90 13.74
C MET A 11 26.50 -4.08 14.96
N GLN A 12 27.34 -4.07 15.99
CA GLN A 12 27.17 -3.20 17.16
C GLN A 12 27.67 -1.78 16.86
N VAL A 13 26.87 -1.02 16.10
CA VAL A 13 27.14 0.40 15.80
C VAL A 13 26.28 1.31 16.66
N ASN A 14 26.78 2.52 16.96
CA ASN A 14 26.01 3.57 17.63
C ASN A 14 25.26 4.41 16.59
N HIS A 15 23.95 4.63 16.78
CA HIS A 15 23.14 5.43 15.86
C HIS A 15 23.73 6.83 15.60
N LYS A 16 24.29 7.49 16.62
CA LYS A 16 24.91 8.82 16.47
C LYS A 16 26.11 8.81 15.52
N ARG A 17 26.88 7.72 15.53
CA ARG A 17 28.05 7.56 14.65
C ARG A 17 27.61 7.39 13.20
N VAL A 18 26.58 6.58 12.98
CA VAL A 18 26.00 6.35 11.64
C VAL A 18 25.43 7.65 11.08
N ASP A 19 24.66 8.39 11.88
CA ASP A 19 24.08 9.67 11.48
C ASP A 19 25.14 10.72 11.14
N ARG A 20 26.22 10.79 11.93
CA ARG A 20 27.34 11.72 11.67
C ARG A 20 28.06 11.39 10.37
N LEU A 21 28.40 10.13 10.13
CA LEU A 21 29.06 9.70 8.89
C LEU A 21 28.17 9.95 7.67
N TYR A 22 26.85 9.76 7.79
CA TYR A 22 25.90 10.10 6.74
C TYR A 22 25.83 11.60 6.44
N ALA A 23 25.97 12.44 7.47
CA ALA A 23 26.04 13.88 7.32
C ALA A 23 27.35 14.30 6.63
N GLU A 24 28.49 13.79 7.09
CA GLU A 24 29.82 14.07 6.54
C GLU A 24 29.93 13.62 5.07
N ALA A 25 29.33 12.49 4.71
CA ALA A 25 29.31 11.98 3.33
C ALA A 25 28.26 12.66 2.42
N GLY A 26 27.47 13.60 2.93
CA GLY A 26 26.41 14.27 2.15
C GLY A 26 25.25 13.34 1.73
N LEU A 27 25.13 12.16 2.35
CA LEU A 27 24.13 11.14 2.01
C LEU A 27 22.78 11.34 2.69
N GLN A 28 22.55 12.53 3.29
CA GLN A 28 21.29 12.83 3.95
C GLN A 28 20.16 12.98 2.92
N ILE A 29 19.22 12.05 2.96
CA ILE A 29 18.00 12.13 2.17
C ILE A 29 17.19 13.34 2.67
N ARG A 30 17.02 14.37 1.83
CA ARG A 30 16.13 15.50 2.13
C ARG A 30 14.71 14.97 2.32
N ARG A 31 14.28 14.87 3.58
CA ARG A 31 12.89 14.55 3.91
C ARG A 31 12.02 15.76 3.54
N ARG A 32 11.20 15.60 2.51
CA ARG A 32 10.12 16.55 2.22
C ARG A 32 9.18 16.55 3.42
N LYS A 33 9.15 17.64 4.20
CA LYS A 33 8.20 17.78 5.31
C LYS A 33 6.79 17.80 4.70
N ARG A 34 6.04 16.69 4.81
CA ARG A 34 4.59 16.71 4.59
C ARG A 34 4.01 17.71 5.59
N LYS A 35 3.14 18.62 5.11
CA LYS A 35 2.35 19.49 6.00
C LYS A 35 1.65 18.57 7.01
N LYS A 36 1.97 18.71 8.29
CA LYS A 36 1.24 18.00 9.35
C LYS A 36 -0.17 18.59 9.37
N VAL A 37 -1.15 17.84 8.87
CA VAL A 37 -2.55 18.13 9.15
C VAL A 37 -2.71 17.97 10.67
N PRO A 38 -3.37 18.92 11.37
CA PRO A 38 -3.64 18.78 12.79
C PRO A 38 -4.24 17.41 13.09
N VAL A 39 -3.89 16.83 14.24
CA VAL A 39 -4.52 15.60 14.73
C VAL A 39 -5.96 15.98 15.07
N ALA A 40 -6.86 15.91 14.08
CA ALA A 40 -8.29 16.02 14.32
C ALA A 40 -8.71 14.84 15.21
N ASP A 41 -9.72 15.07 16.06
CA ASP A 41 -10.30 14.03 16.90
C ASP A 41 -10.64 12.82 16.05
N ARG A 42 -9.95 11.71 16.32
CA ARG A 42 -10.09 10.45 15.59
C ARG A 42 -11.46 9.88 15.95
N HIS A 43 -12.51 10.24 15.21
CA HIS A 43 -13.76 9.48 15.25
C HIS A 43 -13.52 8.16 14.54
N PRO A 44 -13.44 7.01 15.24
CA PRO A 44 -13.20 5.75 14.57
C PRO A 44 -14.42 5.44 13.71
N LEU A 45 -14.23 5.18 12.42
CA LEU A 45 -15.24 4.41 11.68
C LEU A 45 -15.41 3.07 12.41
N ALA A 46 -16.64 2.59 12.52
CA ALA A 46 -16.91 1.32 13.18
C ALA A 46 -16.00 0.24 12.58
N ARG A 47 -15.13 -0.33 13.41
CA ARG A 47 -14.17 -1.33 12.95
C ARG A 47 -14.95 -2.60 12.58
N PRO A 48 -14.74 -3.16 11.37
CA PRO A 48 -15.37 -4.42 11.04
C PRO A 48 -14.94 -5.52 12.01
N LEU A 49 -15.88 -6.41 12.31
CA LEU A 49 -15.72 -7.46 13.33
C LEU A 49 -15.31 -8.80 12.73
N ALA A 50 -15.44 -8.96 11.42
CA ALA A 50 -15.13 -10.18 10.71
C ALA A 50 -14.39 -9.90 9.40
N ALA A 51 -13.60 -10.87 8.95
CA ALA A 51 -12.95 -10.84 7.65
C ALA A 51 -13.95 -10.64 6.51
N ASN A 52 -13.49 -10.02 5.42
CA ASN A 52 -14.24 -9.67 4.21
C ASN A 52 -15.47 -8.78 4.46
N GLN A 53 -15.53 -8.05 5.57
CA GLN A 53 -16.57 -7.03 5.72
C GLN A 53 -16.19 -5.74 4.99
N VAL A 54 -14.96 -5.25 5.23
CA VAL A 54 -14.44 -4.04 4.58
C VAL A 54 -13.01 -4.31 4.14
N TRP A 55 -12.72 -4.01 2.88
CA TRP A 55 -11.35 -3.90 2.39
C TRP A 55 -10.98 -2.43 2.24
N SER A 56 -9.81 -2.03 2.72
CA SER A 56 -9.21 -0.75 2.36
C SER A 56 -8.22 -0.94 1.22
N MET A 57 -8.24 -0.04 0.25
CA MET A 57 -7.37 -0.10 -0.92
C MET A 57 -6.70 1.24 -1.23
N ASP A 58 -5.45 1.21 -1.66
CA ASP A 58 -4.70 2.39 -2.08
C ASP A 58 -3.69 2.03 -3.20
N PHE A 59 -3.06 3.05 -3.77
CA PHE A 59 -1.96 2.92 -4.72
C PHE A 59 -0.64 3.45 -4.16
N VAL A 60 0.33 2.55 -4.02
CA VAL A 60 1.69 2.87 -3.60
C VAL A 60 2.64 2.85 -4.80
N PHE A 61 3.36 3.94 -5.01
CA PHE A 61 4.25 4.11 -6.17
C PHE A 61 5.72 3.91 -5.85
N ASP A 62 6.41 3.14 -6.67
CA ASP A 62 7.86 3.00 -6.66
C ASP A 62 8.44 3.12 -8.07
N ARG A 63 9.73 2.84 -8.26
CA ARG A 63 10.41 2.86 -9.56
C ARG A 63 11.36 1.68 -9.71
N THR A 64 11.51 1.23 -10.95
CA THR A 64 12.61 0.32 -11.31
C THR A 64 13.94 1.07 -11.35
N ALA A 65 15.03 0.31 -11.44
CA ALA A 65 16.39 0.81 -11.60
C ALA A 65 16.54 1.83 -12.74
N GLU A 66 15.84 1.59 -13.86
CA GLU A 66 15.77 2.47 -15.03
C GLU A 66 14.89 3.72 -14.81
N GLY A 67 14.34 3.92 -13.62
CA GLY A 67 13.46 5.05 -13.29
C GLY A 67 12.01 4.91 -13.73
N ARG A 68 11.61 3.78 -14.33
CA ARG A 68 10.23 3.53 -14.77
C ARG A 68 9.32 3.24 -13.58
N VAL A 69 8.17 3.89 -13.52
CA VAL A 69 7.21 3.77 -12.42
C VAL A 69 6.68 2.34 -12.27
N ILE A 70 6.51 1.94 -11.01
CA ILE A 70 5.74 0.78 -10.56
C ILE A 70 4.59 1.33 -9.72
N LYS A 71 3.37 1.01 -10.10
CA LYS A 71 2.14 1.36 -9.40
C LYS A 71 1.61 0.09 -8.74
N ASN A 72 1.68 0.02 -7.42
CA ASN A 72 1.24 -1.14 -6.65
C ASN A 72 -0.17 -0.86 -6.13
N LEU A 73 -1.15 -1.67 -6.52
CA LEU A 73 -2.43 -1.71 -5.81
C LEU A 73 -2.23 -2.47 -4.50
N THR A 74 -2.52 -1.85 -3.37
CA THR A 74 -2.55 -2.52 -2.06
C THR A 74 -4.01 -2.73 -1.63
N VAL A 75 -4.32 -3.91 -1.11
CA VAL A 75 -5.65 -4.28 -0.61
C VAL A 75 -5.46 -4.96 0.74
N VAL A 76 -6.13 -4.44 1.76
CA VAL A 76 -6.03 -4.93 3.14
C VAL A 76 -7.42 -5.16 3.69
N ASP A 77 -7.57 -6.23 4.46
CA ASP A 77 -8.79 -6.48 5.21
C ASP A 77 -8.78 -5.70 6.53
N ASP A 78 -9.78 -4.85 6.75
CA ASP A 78 -9.81 -3.92 7.90
C ASP A 78 -10.00 -4.63 9.26
N ALA A 79 -10.53 -5.87 9.27
CA ALA A 79 -10.77 -6.63 10.50
C ALA A 79 -9.52 -7.41 10.93
N THR A 80 -8.91 -8.11 9.98
CA THR A 80 -7.76 -9.01 10.20
C THR A 80 -6.41 -8.33 10.04
N HIS A 81 -6.37 -7.16 9.39
CA HIS A 81 -5.15 -6.46 8.97
C HIS A 81 -4.26 -7.29 8.03
N GLU A 82 -4.83 -8.32 7.40
CA GLU A 82 -4.14 -9.16 6.43
C GLU A 82 -4.02 -8.44 5.07
N ALA A 83 -2.88 -8.62 4.40
CA ALA A 83 -2.70 -8.20 3.02
C ALA A 83 -3.50 -9.13 2.10
N VAL A 84 -4.62 -8.64 1.55
CA VAL A 84 -5.45 -9.41 0.61
C VAL A 84 -4.81 -9.45 -0.78
N ALA A 85 -4.26 -8.32 -1.22
CA ALA A 85 -3.61 -8.18 -2.53
C ALA A 85 -2.48 -7.15 -2.50
N ILE A 86 -1.37 -7.44 -3.16
CA ILE A 86 -0.41 -6.43 -3.61
C ILE A 86 -0.15 -6.70 -5.09
N VAL A 87 -0.60 -5.81 -5.97
CA VAL A 87 -0.54 -6.02 -7.43
C VAL A 87 0.32 -4.94 -8.08
N PRO A 88 1.60 -5.23 -8.39
CA PRO A 88 2.50 -4.31 -9.07
C PRO A 88 2.20 -4.24 -10.56
N GLU A 89 1.98 -3.03 -11.06
CA GLU A 89 1.71 -2.76 -12.48
C GLU A 89 2.44 -1.52 -13.00
N ARG A 90 2.58 -1.39 -14.33
CA ARG A 90 3.06 -0.11 -14.90
C ARG A 90 1.99 0.97 -14.83
N ALA A 91 0.76 0.58 -15.12
CA ALA A 91 -0.41 1.42 -15.10
C ALA A 91 -1.63 0.56 -14.81
N MET A 92 -2.55 1.10 -14.01
CA MET A 92 -3.79 0.43 -13.69
C MET A 92 -4.92 1.44 -13.85
N GLY A 93 -5.83 1.17 -14.78
CA GLY A 93 -7.08 1.90 -14.95
C GLY A 93 -8.26 1.13 -14.36
N GLY A 94 -9.43 1.74 -14.32
CA GLY A 94 -10.64 1.15 -13.70
C GLY A 94 -11.01 -0.25 -14.19
N LEU A 95 -10.95 -0.51 -15.51
CA LEU A 95 -11.23 -1.85 -16.05
C LEU A 95 -10.24 -2.90 -15.56
N HIS A 96 -8.95 -2.56 -15.50
CA HIS A 96 -7.94 -3.47 -14.97
C HIS A 96 -8.19 -3.73 -13.48
N LEU A 97 -8.42 -2.66 -12.70
CA LEU A 97 -8.77 -2.77 -11.28
C LEU A 97 -9.94 -3.74 -11.04
N THR A 98 -11.01 -3.63 -11.80
CA THR A 98 -12.18 -4.54 -11.66
C THR A 98 -11.86 -6.00 -11.98
N ARG A 99 -10.93 -6.26 -12.93
CA ARG A 99 -10.48 -7.62 -13.24
C ARG A 99 -9.66 -8.21 -12.09
N VAL A 100 -8.78 -7.41 -11.48
CA VAL A 100 -8.02 -7.83 -10.30
C VAL A 100 -9.00 -8.21 -9.18
N LEU A 101 -10.00 -7.37 -8.90
CA LEU A 101 -11.01 -7.65 -7.87
C LEU A 101 -11.82 -8.92 -8.17
N ASP A 102 -12.21 -9.14 -9.43
CA ASP A 102 -12.89 -10.37 -9.85
C ASP A 102 -12.03 -11.63 -9.68
N GLN A 103 -10.71 -11.52 -9.79
CA GLN A 103 -9.82 -12.65 -9.54
C GLN A 103 -9.65 -12.92 -8.05
N LEU A 104 -9.50 -11.88 -7.23
CA LEU A 104 -9.49 -12.00 -5.77
C LEU A 104 -10.82 -12.60 -5.24
N ALA A 105 -11.93 -12.27 -5.89
CA ALA A 105 -13.23 -12.84 -5.56
C ALA A 105 -13.28 -14.37 -5.67
N LYS A 106 -12.49 -14.97 -6.57
CA LYS A 106 -12.49 -16.44 -6.77
C LYS A 106 -11.84 -17.19 -5.62
N THR A 107 -10.86 -16.58 -4.96
CA THR A 107 -10.10 -17.25 -3.88
C THR A 107 -10.71 -16.98 -2.51
N ARG A 108 -11.17 -15.74 -2.25
CA ARG A 108 -11.62 -15.33 -0.91
C ARG A 108 -13.09 -14.87 -0.86
N GLY A 109 -13.74 -14.69 -2.01
CA GLY A 109 -15.00 -13.96 -2.10
C GLY A 109 -14.79 -12.43 -2.09
N LEU A 110 -15.86 -11.68 -2.37
CA LEU A 110 -15.84 -10.22 -2.35
C LEU A 110 -16.15 -9.67 -0.95
N PRO A 111 -15.62 -8.49 -0.60
CA PRO A 111 -15.99 -7.83 0.63
C PRO A 111 -17.40 -7.25 0.53
N LYS A 112 -18.04 -6.98 1.67
CA LYS A 112 -19.31 -6.23 1.67
C LYS A 112 -19.12 -4.78 1.24
N ALA A 113 -17.97 -4.20 1.58
CA ALA A 113 -17.62 -2.86 1.17
C ALA A 113 -16.13 -2.69 0.89
N ILE A 114 -15.81 -1.70 0.06
CA ILE A 114 -14.45 -1.26 -0.22
C ILE A 114 -14.32 0.21 0.17
N ARG A 115 -13.26 0.53 0.91
CA ARG A 115 -12.88 1.89 1.27
C ARG A 115 -11.66 2.33 0.47
N THR A 116 -11.73 3.48 -0.18
CA THR A 116 -10.63 4.01 -1.00
C THR A 116 -10.52 5.52 -0.88
N ASP A 117 -9.41 6.07 -1.35
CA ASP A 117 -9.34 7.49 -1.64
C ASP A 117 -10.20 7.90 -2.86
N ASN A 118 -10.25 9.20 -3.15
CA ASN A 118 -10.95 9.75 -4.31
C ASN A 118 -10.13 9.63 -5.61
N GLY A 119 -9.20 8.67 -5.69
CA GLY A 119 -8.37 8.41 -6.84
C GLY A 119 -9.20 8.13 -8.09
N LYS A 120 -8.70 8.58 -9.25
CA LYS A 120 -9.42 8.50 -10.54
C LYS A 120 -9.82 7.07 -10.92
N GLU A 121 -9.04 6.07 -10.51
CA GLU A 121 -9.33 4.67 -10.77
C GLU A 121 -10.54 4.18 -9.94
N PHE A 122 -10.61 4.56 -8.67
CA PHE A 122 -11.69 4.18 -7.76
C PHE A 122 -12.99 4.90 -8.07
N CYS A 123 -12.90 6.16 -8.49
CA CYS A 123 -14.04 6.96 -8.95
C CYS A 123 -14.41 6.71 -10.42
N SER A 124 -13.75 5.77 -11.11
CA SER A 124 -14.01 5.52 -12.52
C SER A 124 -15.38 4.87 -12.75
N ARG A 125 -16.00 5.15 -13.90
CA ARG A 125 -17.27 4.51 -14.29
C ARG A 125 -17.18 2.98 -14.25
N ALA A 126 -16.05 2.40 -14.66
CA ALA A 126 -15.83 0.97 -14.61
C ALA A 126 -15.94 0.42 -13.19
N MET A 127 -15.27 1.07 -12.22
CA MET A 127 -15.31 0.66 -10.81
C MET A 127 -16.71 0.82 -10.21
N LEU A 128 -17.37 1.95 -10.46
CA LEU A 128 -18.73 2.22 -9.95
C LEU A 128 -19.74 1.20 -10.50
N THR A 129 -19.72 0.94 -11.80
CA THR A 129 -20.59 -0.05 -12.45
C THR A 129 -20.31 -1.46 -11.93
N TRP A 130 -19.04 -1.83 -11.78
CA TRP A 130 -18.65 -3.14 -11.25
C TRP A 130 -19.12 -3.33 -9.80
N ALA A 131 -18.92 -2.34 -8.93
CA ALA A 131 -19.30 -2.43 -7.53
C ALA A 131 -20.82 -2.58 -7.39
N HIS A 132 -21.59 -1.79 -8.14
CA HIS A 132 -23.05 -1.93 -8.20
C HIS A 132 -23.47 -3.32 -8.69
N ALA A 133 -22.88 -3.82 -9.78
CA ALA A 133 -23.20 -5.13 -10.34
C ALA A 133 -22.85 -6.30 -9.40
N ARG A 134 -21.80 -6.15 -8.59
CA ARG A 134 -21.34 -7.15 -7.62
C ARG A 134 -21.96 -6.99 -6.22
N GLY A 135 -22.79 -5.96 -6.01
CA GLY A 135 -23.37 -5.66 -4.70
C GLY A 135 -22.36 -5.23 -3.64
N VAL A 136 -21.22 -4.69 -4.06
CA VAL A 136 -20.16 -4.18 -3.17
C VAL A 136 -20.37 -2.69 -2.93
N GLN A 137 -20.42 -2.27 -1.67
CA GLN A 137 -20.54 -0.85 -1.34
C GLN A 137 -19.19 -0.15 -1.49
N LEU A 138 -19.18 1.07 -2.04
CA LEU A 138 -17.97 1.89 -2.13
C LEU A 138 -18.03 3.05 -1.14
N PHE A 139 -17.04 3.13 -0.26
CA PHE A 139 -16.85 4.21 0.69
C PHE A 139 -15.63 5.03 0.30
N LEU A 140 -15.87 6.18 -0.33
CA LEU A 140 -14.81 7.15 -0.60
C LEU A 140 -14.48 7.90 0.69
N ILE A 141 -13.19 8.01 1.03
CA ILE A 141 -12.78 8.80 2.18
C ILE A 141 -13.06 10.28 1.93
N GLU A 142 -13.44 10.97 3.00
CA GLU A 142 -13.65 12.40 2.94
C GLU A 142 -12.31 13.15 2.92
N PRO A 143 -12.17 14.20 2.09
CA PRO A 143 -10.99 15.05 2.11
C PRO A 143 -10.71 15.60 3.52
N GLY A 144 -9.50 15.38 4.03
CA GLY A 144 -9.09 15.90 5.34
C GLY A 144 -9.48 15.05 6.54
N LYS A 145 -10.03 13.84 6.35
CA LYS A 145 -10.34 12.87 7.43
C LYS A 145 -9.36 11.68 7.45
N PRO A 146 -8.13 11.85 8.00
CA PRO A 146 -7.10 10.80 7.98
C PRO A 146 -7.46 9.55 8.78
N ASN A 147 -8.35 9.66 9.77
CA ASN A 147 -8.86 8.55 10.56
C ASN A 147 -9.57 7.47 9.72
N GLN A 148 -10.18 7.84 8.60
CA GLN A 148 -10.90 6.89 7.75
C GLN A 148 -9.94 5.93 7.01
N ASN A 149 -8.68 6.33 6.81
CA ASN A 149 -7.68 5.61 6.02
C ASN A 149 -6.61 4.91 6.87
N ALA A 150 -6.74 4.89 8.20
CA ALA A 150 -5.67 4.48 9.11
C ALA A 150 -5.17 3.04 8.89
N CYS A 151 -6.04 2.12 8.47
CA CYS A 151 -5.66 0.72 8.23
C CYS A 151 -4.68 0.59 7.05
N ILE A 152 -5.07 1.13 5.88
CA ILE A 152 -4.23 1.06 4.69
C ILE A 152 -2.99 1.95 4.82
N GLU A 153 -3.06 3.11 5.47
CA GLU A 153 -1.87 3.94 5.72
C GLU A 153 -0.82 3.21 6.57
N SER A 154 -1.28 2.47 7.59
CA SER A 154 -0.40 1.66 8.43
C SER A 154 0.21 0.49 7.67
N PHE A 155 -0.57 -0.14 6.77
CA PHE A 155 -0.08 -1.19 5.91
C PHE A 155 0.93 -0.68 4.88
N ASP A 156 0.60 0.40 4.16
CA ASP A 156 1.47 0.97 3.13
C ASP A 156 2.80 1.47 3.71
N GLY A 157 2.78 2.00 4.94
CA GLY A 157 3.99 2.32 5.70
C GLY A 157 4.88 1.10 5.92
N ARG A 158 4.30 -0.02 6.39
CA ARG A 158 5.03 -1.30 6.57
C ARG A 158 5.52 -1.86 5.25
N PHE A 159 4.66 -1.95 4.24
CA PHE A 159 5.01 -2.42 2.90
C PHE A 159 6.17 -1.60 2.30
N ARG A 160 6.16 -0.29 2.52
CA ARG A 160 7.26 0.58 2.11
C ARG A 160 8.56 0.28 2.85
N ASP A 161 8.53 0.18 4.17
CA ASP A 161 9.74 -0.03 4.96
C ASP A 161 10.31 -1.43 4.83
N GLU A 162 9.45 -2.44 4.70
CA GLU A 162 9.82 -3.87 4.68
C GLU A 162 10.06 -4.40 3.27
N CYS A 163 9.48 -3.80 2.22
CA CYS A 163 9.66 -4.28 0.85
C CYS A 163 10.30 -3.21 -0.04
N LEU A 164 9.59 -2.12 -0.30
CA LEU A 164 10.00 -1.15 -1.32
C LEU A 164 11.36 -0.49 -1.02
N ASN A 165 11.61 -0.13 0.24
CA ASN A 165 12.87 0.48 0.67
C ASN A 165 14.03 -0.53 0.83
N GLU A 166 13.75 -1.83 0.77
CA GLU A 166 14.75 -2.89 0.90
C GLU A 166 15.26 -3.40 -0.45
N HIS A 167 14.48 -3.21 -1.53
CA HIS A 167 14.76 -3.84 -2.82
C HIS A 167 15.02 -2.81 -3.90
N TRP A 168 16.00 -3.12 -4.74
CA TRP A 168 16.27 -2.38 -5.98
C TRP A 168 15.65 -3.15 -7.16
N PHE A 169 14.45 -2.76 -7.57
CA PHE A 169 13.72 -3.48 -8.62
C PHE A 169 14.33 -3.26 -10.00
N THR A 170 14.93 -4.29 -10.58
CA THR A 170 15.49 -4.21 -11.95
C THR A 170 14.41 -4.13 -13.03
N SER A 171 13.24 -4.75 -12.81
CA SER A 171 12.11 -4.74 -13.74
C SER A 171 10.77 -4.87 -13.01
N LEU A 172 9.65 -4.65 -13.71
CA LEU A 172 8.32 -4.92 -13.15
C LEU A 172 8.17 -6.40 -12.78
N ARG A 173 8.67 -7.30 -13.65
CA ARG A 173 8.60 -8.74 -13.40
C ARG A 173 9.35 -9.12 -12.12
N HIS A 174 10.53 -8.53 -11.92
CA HIS A 174 11.29 -8.73 -10.70
C HIS A 174 10.51 -8.25 -9.46
N ALA A 175 9.84 -7.11 -9.54
CA ALA A 175 8.98 -6.63 -8.46
C ALA A 175 7.81 -7.57 -8.17
N GLN A 176 7.11 -8.07 -9.20
CA GLN A 176 6.00 -9.02 -9.06
C GLN A 176 6.43 -10.28 -8.31
N VAL A 177 7.53 -10.91 -8.75
CA VAL A 177 8.04 -12.15 -8.12
C VAL A 177 8.47 -11.92 -6.68
N LEU A 178 9.19 -10.83 -6.40
CA LEU A 178 9.64 -10.51 -5.04
C LEU A 178 8.47 -10.25 -4.09
N ILE A 179 7.50 -9.44 -4.52
CA ILE A 179 6.34 -9.07 -3.71
C ILE A 179 5.47 -10.29 -3.43
N GLU A 180 5.24 -11.13 -4.44
CA GLU A 180 4.50 -12.39 -4.29
C GLU A 180 5.21 -13.35 -3.31
N THR A 181 6.52 -13.54 -3.46
CA THR A 181 7.30 -14.44 -2.59
C THR A 181 7.28 -13.97 -1.13
N ARG A 182 7.38 -12.66 -0.89
CA ARG A 182 7.50 -12.11 0.46
C ARG A 182 6.18 -12.02 1.20
N HIS A 183 5.10 -11.68 0.50
CA HIS A 183 3.81 -11.45 1.14
C HIS A 183 2.85 -12.64 0.96
N GLY A 184 3.19 -13.64 0.15
CA GLY A 184 2.33 -14.79 -0.12
C GLY A 184 1.05 -14.41 -0.86
N VAL A 185 1.05 -13.23 -1.49
CA VAL A 185 -0.14 -12.65 -2.11
C VAL A 185 -0.01 -12.74 -3.62
N THR A 186 -0.96 -13.43 -4.26
CA THR A 186 -0.87 -13.85 -5.65
C THR A 186 -0.78 -12.64 -6.60
N SER A 187 0.32 -12.56 -7.35
CA SER A 187 0.41 -11.64 -8.48
C SER A 187 -0.47 -12.21 -9.59
N THR A 188 -1.61 -11.60 -9.84
CA THR A 188 -2.55 -12.10 -10.84
C THR A 188 -1.92 -11.93 -12.23
N HIS A 189 -1.52 -13.03 -12.86
CA HIS A 189 -1.03 -13.07 -14.25
C HIS A 189 -2.17 -13.17 -15.26
#